data_AF-A0A328DBZ0-F1
#
_entry.id   AF-A0A328DBZ0-F1
#
_cell.length_a   1.000
_cell.length_b   1.000
_cell.length_c   1.000
_cell.angle_alpha   90.00
_cell.angle_beta   90.00
_cell.angle_gamma   90.00
#
_symmetry.space_group_name_H-M   'P 1'
#
loop_
_entity.id
_entity.type
_entity.pdbx_description
1 polymer ?
#
loop_
_entity_poly.entity_id
_entity_poly.type
_entity_poly.pdbx_seq_one_letter_code
_entity_poly.pdbx_strand_id
1 'polypeptide(L)' 'MGKQPVKLKAVVYALSPFQQKVMPGLWKDLPGKIHHKISENWISASLLLAPLIGVHLYVPPLFYINRLSRIGFLFCLGS' A
#
# COMPACT_ATOMS: atom_id res chain seq x y z
N MET A 1 2.75 5.18 -33.70
CA MET A 1 1.65 6.13 -33.41
C MET A 1 2.24 7.55 -33.30
N GLY A 2 2.62 8.15 -34.43
CA GLY A 2 3.24 9.48 -34.46
C GLY A 2 2.17 10.57 -34.51
N LYS A 3 1.77 11.09 -33.35
CA LYS A 3 0.83 12.22 -33.29
C LYS A 3 1.60 13.53 -33.46
N GLN A 4 1.10 14.38 -34.33
CA GLN A 4 1.67 15.69 -34.64
C GLN A 4 1.64 16.57 -33.37
N PRO A 5 2.78 17.11 -32.92
CA PRO A 5 2.83 17.91 -31.71
C PRO A 5 2.06 19.22 -31.92
N VAL A 6 1.10 19.50 -31.04
CA VAL A 6 0.34 20.75 -31.04
C VAL A 6 1.25 21.87 -30.53
N LYS A 7 1.49 22.89 -31.35
CA LYS A 7 2.32 24.04 -30.99
C LYS A 7 1.58 24.89 -29.97
N LEU A 8 2.07 24.93 -28.73
CA LEU A 8 1.55 25.78 -27.66
C LEU A 8 2.32 27.11 -27.65
N LYS A 9 1.59 28.23 -27.64
CA LYS A 9 2.18 29.57 -27.49
C LYS A 9 2.45 29.81 -26.00
N ALA A 10 3.56 29.28 -25.50
CA ALA A 10 4.00 29.45 -24.12
C ALA A 10 5.44 29.97 -24.07
N VAL A 11 5.72 30.88 -23.14
CA VAL A 11 7.06 31.35 -22.82
C VAL A 11 7.58 30.52 -21.66
N VAL A 12 8.67 29.79 -21.87
CA VAL A 12 9.26 28.91 -20.84
C VAL A 12 10.62 29.49 -20.43
N TYR A 13 10.73 29.87 -19.17
CA TYR A 13 12.00 30.27 -18.56
C TYR A 13 12.63 29.05 -17.88
N ALA A 14 13.85 28.73 -18.24
CA ALA A 14 14.62 27.64 -17.63
C ALA A 14 15.97 28.17 -17.12
N LEU A 15 16.42 27.62 -16.00
CA LEU A 15 17.73 27.91 -15.44
C LEU A 15 18.70 26.76 -15.78
N SER A 16 19.98 27.08 -15.95
CA SER A 16 21.01 26.07 -16.19
C SER A 16 21.03 25.02 -15.08
N PRO A 17 21.09 23.70 -15.39
CA PRO A 17 21.12 22.63 -14.40
C PRO A 17 22.28 22.74 -13.40
N PHE A 18 23.38 23.41 -13.79
CA PHE A 18 24.56 23.61 -12.93
C PHE A 18 24.40 24.74 -11.92
N GLN A 19 23.38 25.59 -12.07
CA GLN A 19 23.03 26.67 -11.16
C GLN A 19 21.88 26.28 -10.21
N GLN A 20 21.19 25.16 -10.50
CA GLN A 20 20.11 24.63 -9.68
C GLN A 20 20.67 23.68 -8.62
N LYS A 21 20.10 23.74 -7.41
CA LYS A 21 20.39 22.72 -6.39
C LYS A 21 19.84 21.39 -6.92
N VAL A 22 20.70 20.37 -7.00
CA VAL A 22 20.38 19.09 -7.68
C VAL A 22 19.23 18.34 -7.00
N MET A 23 19.04 18.47 -5.67
CA MET A 23 18.03 17.68 -4.91
C MET A 23 17.33 18.41 -3.74
N PRO A 24 16.83 19.65 -3.86
CA PRO A 24 16.13 20.32 -2.76
C PRO A 24 14.75 19.70 -2.46
N GLY A 25 14.03 19.24 -3.49
CA GLY A 25 12.64 18.78 -3.39
C GLY A 25 12.46 17.36 -2.85
N LEU A 26 13.55 16.60 -2.65
CA LEU A 26 13.47 15.26 -2.05
C LEU A 26 13.33 15.34 -0.53
N TRP A 27 14.02 16.30 0.10
CA TRP A 27 14.07 16.43 1.55
C TRP A 27 13.17 17.54 2.10
N LYS A 28 12.97 18.64 1.37
CA LYS A 28 12.16 19.77 1.85
C LYS A 28 10.67 19.46 1.97
N ASP A 29 10.14 18.61 1.11
CA ASP A 29 8.69 18.38 0.99
C ASP A 29 8.26 16.98 1.42
N LEU A 30 9.11 16.26 2.17
CA LEU A 30 8.84 14.93 2.70
C LEU A 30 7.52 14.85 3.50
N PRO A 31 7.30 15.68 4.54
CA PRO A 31 6.07 15.59 5.34
C PRO A 31 4.82 15.90 4.52
N GLY A 32 4.88 16.90 3.62
CA GLY A 32 3.77 17.24 2.73
C GLY A 32 3.44 16.13 1.73
N LYS A 33 4.47 15.52 1.12
CA LYS A 33 4.31 14.39 0.19
C LYS A 33 3.80 13.13 0.87
N ILE A 34 4.18 12.89 2.13
CA ILE A 34 3.66 11.77 2.92
C ILE A 34 2.17 11.98 3.20
N HIS A 35 1.78 13.17 3.68
CA HIS A 35 0.37 13.46 3.94
C HIS A 35 -0.48 13.26 2.69
N HIS A 36 -0.05 13.79 1.55
CA HIS A 36 -0.75 13.64 0.27
C HIS A 36 -0.91 12.17 -0.15
N LYS A 37 0.15 11.37 -0.06
CA LYS A 37 0.10 9.95 -0.42
C LYS A 37 -0.76 9.13 0.53
N ILE A 38 -0.74 9.44 1.83
CA ILE A 38 -1.58 8.75 2.80
C ILE A 38 -3.05 9.13 2.60
N SER A 39 -3.36 10.42 2.42
CA SER A 39 -4.75 10.87 2.23
C SER A 39 -5.37 10.32 0.95
N GLU A 40 -4.60 10.21 -0.13
CA GLU A 40 -5.11 9.71 -1.42
C GLU A 40 -5.25 8.19 -1.46
N ASN A 41 -4.38 7.45 -0.77
CA ASN A 41 -4.31 5.99 -0.90
C ASN A 41 -4.80 5.22 0.34
N TRP A 42 -5.23 5.88 1.42
CA TRP A 42 -5.67 5.20 2.66
C TRP A 42 -6.77 4.15 2.44
N ILE A 43 -7.77 4.47 1.60
CA ILE A 43 -8.88 3.56 1.30
C ILE A 43 -8.38 2.34 0.52
N SER A 44 -7.52 2.56 -0.48
CA SER A 44 -6.91 1.47 -1.26
C SER A 44 -6.01 0.58 -0.39
N ALA A 45 -5.26 1.17 0.54
CA ALA A 45 -4.43 0.43 1.49
C ALA A 45 -5.28 -0.41 2.44
N SER A 46 -6.38 0.17 2.95
CA SER A 46 -7.33 -0.54 3.81
C SER A 46 -8.02 -1.69 3.07
N LEU A 47 -8.43 -1.49 1.82
CA LEU A 47 -9.08 -2.53 1.02
C LEU A 47 -8.14 -3.72 0.72
N LEU A 48 -6.84 -3.47 0.60
CA LEU A 48 -5.83 -4.53 0.41
C LEU A 48 -5.49 -5.25 1.72
N LEU A 49 -5.31 -4.52 2.81
CA LEU A 49 -4.86 -5.09 4.09
C LEU A 49 -6.00 -5.72 4.92
N ALA A 50 -7.21 -5.17 4.87
CA ALA A 50 -8.36 -5.67 5.62
C ALA A 50 -8.66 -7.17 5.39
N PRO A 51 -8.73 -7.69 4.15
CA PRO A 51 -8.99 -9.12 3.95
C PRO A 51 -7.83 -10.00 4.40
N LEU A 52 -6.57 -9.55 4.25
CA LEU A 52 -5.39 -10.28 4.70
C LEU A 52 -5.39 -10.44 6.23
N ILE A 53 -5.65 -9.34 6.95
CA ILE A 53 -5.75 -9.34 8.40
C ILE A 53 -6.96 -10.18 8.85
N GLY A 54 -8.11 -10.06 8.18
CA GLY A 54 -9.30 -10.84 8.48
C GLY A 54 -9.06 -12.36 8.37
N VAL A 55 -8.41 -12.82 7.30
CA VAL A 55 -8.05 -14.24 7.12
C VAL A 55 -7.04 -14.67 8.17
N HIS A 56 -6.01 -13.85 8.44
CA HIS A 56 -4.99 -14.18 9.43
C HIS A 56 -5.55 -14.31 10.85
N LEU A 57 -6.57 -13.52 11.20
CA LEU A 57 -7.23 -13.61 12.50
C LEU A 57 -8.23 -14.77 12.56
N TYR A 58 -8.89 -15.13 11.45
CA TYR A 58 -9.92 -16.16 11.44
C TYR A 58 -9.39 -17.59 11.32
N VAL A 59 -8.36 -17.82 10.50
CA VAL A 59 -7.89 -19.18 10.17
C VAL A 59 -7.21 -19.91 11.33
N PRO A 60 -6.24 -19.31 12.06
CA PRO A 60 -5.58 -19.99 13.18
C PRO A 60 -6.56 -20.47 14.27
N PRO A 61 -7.47 -19.64 14.83
CA PRO A 61 -8.37 -20.12 15.88
C PRO A 61 -9.33 -21.19 15.38
N LEU A 62 -9.86 -21.09 14.15
CA LEU A 62 -10.71 -22.12 13.58
C LEU A 62 -9.96 -23.45 13.44
N PHE A 63 -8.70 -23.41 12.99
CA PHE A 63 -7.85 -24.59 12.88
C PHE A 63 -7.56 -25.22 14.24
N TYR A 64 -7.26 -24.39 15.26
CA TYR A 64 -7.04 -24.85 16.63
C TYR A 64 -8.29 -25.51 17.23
N ILE A 65 -9.47 -24.92 17.05
CA ILE A 65 -10.74 -25.47 17.54
C ILE A 65 -11.05 -26.82 16.88
N ASN A 66 -10.91 -26.91 15.54
CA ASN A 66 -11.12 -28.17 14.82
C ASN A 66 -10.13 -29.26 15.25
N ARG A 67 -8.88 -28.90 15.52
CA ARG A 67 -7.87 -29.84 16.03
C ARG A 67 -8.21 -30.32 17.45
N LEU A 68 -8.62 -29.42 18.35
CA LEU A 68 -9.06 -29.80 19.70
C LEU A 68 -10.28 -30.72 19.67
N SER A 69 -11.29 -30.40 18.86
CA SER A 69 -12.50 -31.20 18.71
C SER A 69 -12.19 -32.62 18.23
N ARG A 70 -11.27 -32.77 17.26
CA ARG A 70 -10.83 -34.08 16.76
C ARG A 70 -10.08 -34.90 17.81
N ILE A 71 -9.25 -34.26 18.63
CA ILE A 71 -8.53 -34.92 19.73
C ILE A 71 -9.50 -35.37 20.83
N GLY A 72 -10.45 -34.51 21.23
CA GLY A 72 -11.48 -34.87 22.21
C GLY A 72 -12.39 -36.01 21.75
N PHE A 73 -12.76 -36.03 20.46
CA PHE A 73 -13.59 -37.10 19.89
C PHE A 73 -12.84 -38.45 19.83
N LEU A 74 -11.55 -38.44 19.51
CA LEU A 74 -10.70 -39.65 19.59
C LEU A 74 -10.59 -40.16 21.03
N PHE A 75 -10.55 -39.27 22.02
CA PHE A 75 -10.45 -39.63 23.43
C PHE A 75 -11.76 -40.26 23.95
N CYS A 76 -12.93 -39.78 23.49
CA CYS A 76 -14.23 -40.36 23.86
C CYS A 76 -14.55 -41.70 23.17
N LEU A 77 -13.93 -42.02 22.03
CA LEU A 77 -14.14 -43.30 21.32
C LEU A 77 -13.23 -44.44 21.82
N GLY A 78 -12.23 -44.13 22.66
CA GLY A 78 -11.21 -45.06 23.15
C GLY A 78 -11.34 -45.48 24.62
N SER A 79 -12.46 -45.20 25.29
CA SER A 79 -12.82 -45.67 26.65
C SER A 79 -14.19 -46.34 26.62
#